data_AF-A0A553SQP0-F1
#
_entry.id   AF-A0A553SQP0-F1
#
_cell.length_a   1.000
_cell.length_b   1.000
_cell.length_c   1.000
_cell.angle_alpha   90.00
_cell.angle_beta   90.00
_cell.angle_gamma   90.00
#
_symmetry.space_group_name_H-M   'P 1'
#
loop_
_entity.id
_entity.type
_entity.pdbx_description
1 polymer ?
#
loop_
_entity_poly.entity_id
_entity_poly.type
_entity_poly.pdbx_seq_one_letter_code
_entity_poly.pdbx_strand_id
1 'polypeptide(L)'
;MDQDQVKQVLLEMIDGNEKRGRKWFFPKNVDNQYKVLANMTIKELLFYILPALLISVGIGAIPPYNSIGFWLIKAVFIVLIIILPVIYVNYRPVKFRDNIRAKDFIKEFLDYQKKKKMYFVKPKDKFLN
;
A
#
# COMPACT_ATOMS: atom_id res chain seq x y z
N MET A 1 0.28 -24.55 -5.40
CA MET A 1 0.14 -24.37 -6.85
C MET A 1 -1.13 -25.08 -7.24
N ASP A 2 -2.11 -24.35 -7.74
CA ASP A 2 -3.50 -24.81 -7.84
C ASP A 2 -3.67 -25.77 -9.03
N GLN A 3 -4.29 -26.93 -8.83
CA GLN A 3 -4.35 -27.99 -9.84
C GLN A 3 -5.07 -27.55 -11.13
N ASP A 4 -5.97 -26.57 -11.01
CA ASP A 4 -6.72 -26.01 -12.12
C ASP A 4 -5.84 -25.14 -13.02
N GLN A 5 -4.81 -24.48 -12.48
CA GLN A 5 -3.84 -23.73 -13.27
C GLN A 5 -2.98 -24.68 -14.12
N VAL A 6 -2.63 -25.85 -13.59
CA VAL A 6 -1.83 -26.86 -14.32
C VAL A 6 -2.63 -27.45 -15.49
N LYS A 7 -3.93 -27.74 -15.27
CA LYS A 7 -4.82 -28.23 -16.33
C LYS A 7 -5.03 -27.20 -17.44
N GLN A 8 -5.20 -25.93 -17.09
CA GLN A 8 -5.32 -24.85 -18.07
C GLN A 8 -4.06 -24.69 -18.91
N VAL A 9 -2.87 -24.75 -18.29
CA VAL A 9 -1.59 -24.67 -18.99
C VAL A 9 -1.40 -25.86 -19.94
N LEU A 10 -1.78 -27.08 -19.53
CA LEU A 10 -1.70 -28.27 -20.39
C LEU A 10 -2.69 -28.21 -21.57
N LEU A 11 -3.91 -27.73 -21.34
CA LEU A 11 -4.89 -27.46 -22.40
C LEU A 11 -4.38 -26.40 -23.38
N GLU A 12 -3.74 -25.34 -22.89
CA GLU A 12 -3.10 -24.33 -23.75
C GLU A 12 -1.92 -24.87 -24.55
N MET A 13 -1.17 -25.85 -24.04
CA MET A 13 -0.07 -26.49 -24.79
C MET A 13 -0.57 -27.45 -25.87
N ILE A 14 -1.70 -28.13 -25.65
CA ILE A 14 -2.26 -29.11 -26.59
C ILE A 14 -3.00 -28.42 -27.75
N ASP A 15 -3.62 -27.27 -27.53
CA ASP A 15 -4.41 -26.52 -28.53
C ASP A 15 -3.56 -25.60 -29.44
N GLY A 16 -2.30 -25.99 -29.68
CA GLY A 16 -1.24 -25.18 -30.27
C GLY A 16 -1.33 -24.91 -31.78
N ASN A 17 -2.53 -24.74 -32.35
CA ASN A 17 -2.65 -24.49 -33.80
C ASN A 17 -3.65 -23.42 -34.24
N GLU A 18 -4.11 -22.53 -33.35
CA GLU A 18 -4.72 -21.27 -33.77
C GLU A 18 -3.75 -20.12 -33.61
N LYS A 19 -3.53 -19.39 -34.71
CA LYS A 19 -2.74 -18.15 -34.82
C LYS A 19 -3.28 -17.09 -33.87
N ARG A 20 -3.00 -17.20 -32.56
CA ARG A 20 -3.23 -16.13 -31.59
C ARG A 20 -2.28 -15.00 -31.95
N GLY A 21 -2.79 -14.02 -32.71
CA GLY A 21 -2.10 -12.74 -32.94
C GLY A 21 -1.60 -12.19 -31.60
N ARG A 22 -0.43 -11.52 -31.61
CA ARG A 22 0.25 -11.03 -30.40
C ARG A 22 -0.77 -10.33 -29.50
N LYS A 23 -1.18 -11.00 -28.41
CA LYS A 23 -2.07 -10.39 -27.43
C LYS A 23 -1.24 -9.37 -26.70
N TRP A 24 -1.55 -8.11 -26.95
CA TRP A 24 -0.90 -7.02 -26.26
C TRP A 24 -1.28 -7.11 -24.78
N PHE A 25 -0.29 -7.43 -23.95
CA PHE A 25 -0.45 -7.49 -22.51
C PHE A 25 0.15 -6.22 -21.94
N PHE A 26 -0.66 -5.47 -21.18
CA PHE A 26 -0.08 -4.48 -20.31
C PHE A 26 0.50 -5.20 -19.08
N PRO A 27 1.78 -5.00 -18.76
CA PRO A 27 2.32 -5.45 -17.49
C PRO A 27 1.48 -4.84 -16.36
N LYS A 28 0.83 -5.71 -15.58
CA LYS A 28 0.16 -5.31 -14.35
C LYS A 28 1.24 -4.91 -13.35
N ASN A 29 1.11 -3.74 -12.74
CA ASN A 29 2.01 -3.20 -11.69
C ASN A 29 3.39 -2.73 -12.18
N VAL A 30 3.46 -1.83 -13.17
CA VAL A 30 4.69 -1.08 -13.44
C VAL A 30 4.86 0.02 -12.38
N ASP A 31 5.53 -0.32 -11.28
CA ASP A 31 6.01 0.65 -10.30
C ASP A 31 7.43 1.07 -10.70
N ASN A 32 7.67 2.37 -10.90
CA ASN A 32 9.00 2.89 -11.26
C ASN A 32 9.94 2.98 -10.04
N GLN A 33 9.46 2.64 -8.85
CA GLN A 33 10.22 2.81 -7.61
C GLN A 33 11.05 1.56 -7.28
N TYR A 34 12.33 1.78 -6.97
CA TYR A 34 13.21 0.72 -6.48
C TYR A 34 12.80 0.27 -5.08
N LYS A 35 12.38 -0.99 -4.96
CA LYS A 35 11.97 -1.61 -3.71
C LYS A 35 13.17 -2.36 -3.12
N VAL A 36 13.49 -2.09 -1.85
CA VAL A 36 14.67 -2.65 -1.18
C VAL A 36 14.27 -3.73 -0.20
N LEU A 37 13.31 -3.44 0.68
CA LEU A 37 12.91 -4.32 1.78
C LEU A 37 11.39 -4.37 1.89
N ALA A 38 10.81 -5.57 1.92
CA ALA A 38 9.38 -5.81 2.12
C ALA A 38 8.49 -4.86 1.28
N ASN A 39 8.77 -4.74 -0.03
CA ASN A 39 8.07 -3.85 -0.97
C ASN A 39 8.16 -2.33 -0.69
N MET A 40 9.02 -1.91 0.24
CA MET A 40 9.27 -0.51 0.57
C MET A 40 10.45 0.06 -0.21
N THR A 41 10.37 1.35 -0.51
CA THR A 41 11.45 2.16 -1.05
C THR A 41 12.39 2.66 0.05
N ILE A 42 13.60 3.07 -0.32
CA ILE A 42 14.57 3.67 0.62
C ILE A 42 13.97 4.90 1.31
N LYS A 43 13.25 5.74 0.54
CA LYS A 43 12.58 6.92 1.09
C LYS A 43 11.55 6.54 2.14
N GLU A 44 10.71 5.54 1.86
CA GLU A 44 9.71 5.08 2.85
C GLU A 44 10.37 4.53 4.11
N LEU A 45 11.49 3.81 3.98
CA LEU A 45 12.23 3.30 5.11
C LEU A 45 12.78 4.43 5.99
N LEU A 46 13.37 5.47 5.37
CA LEU A 46 13.95 6.61 6.08
C LEU A 46 12.89 7.54 6.69
N PHE A 47 11.75 7.74 6.03
CA PHE A 47 10.72 8.66 6.52
C PHE A 47 9.73 8.03 7.50
N TYR A 48 9.47 6.72 7.41
CA TYR A 48 8.47 6.07 8.26
C TYR A 48 9.08 5.09 9.27
N ILE A 49 10.02 4.24 8.84
CA ILE A 49 10.57 3.18 9.71
C ILE A 49 11.65 3.72 10.64
N LEU A 50 12.58 4.55 10.13
CA LEU A 50 13.67 5.09 10.94
C LEU A 50 13.18 5.94 12.13
N PRO A 51 12.21 6.87 11.98
CA PRO A 51 11.71 7.63 13.13
C PRO A 51 11.00 6.72 14.14
N ALA A 52 10.25 5.72 13.68
CA ALA A 52 9.60 4.76 14.57
C ALA A 52 10.62 3.98 15.40
N LEU A 53 11.71 3.52 14.78
CA LEU A 53 12.80 2.85 15.50
C LEU A 53 13.47 3.78 16.53
N LEU A 54 13.73 5.04 16.18
CA LEU A 54 14.30 6.03 17.09
C LEU A 54 13.40 6.26 18.31
N ILE A 55 12.08 6.39 18.09
CA ILE A 55 11.10 6.53 19.17
C ILE A 55 11.06 5.27 20.04
N SER A 56 11.08 4.08 19.44
CA SER A 56 11.10 2.81 20.17
C SER A 56 12.34 2.66 21.06
N VAL A 57 13.51 3.05 20.57
CA VAL A 57 14.74 3.10 21.37
C VAL A 57 14.60 4.10 22.52
N GLY A 58 14.03 5.27 22.26
CA GLY A 58 13.73 6.27 23.28
C GLY A 58 12.85 5.73 24.40
N ILE A 59 11.77 5.01 24.06
CA ILE A 59 10.88 4.37 25.04
C ILE A 59 11.60 3.30 25.86
N GLY A 60 12.46 2.52 25.22
CA GLY A 60 13.28 1.51 25.89
C GLY A 60 14.25 2.11 26.91
N ALA A 61 14.75 3.31 26.66
CA ALA A 61 15.69 4.04 27.53
C ALA A 61 15.02 4.80 28.69
N ILE A 62 13.70 4.73 28.85
CA ILE A 62 13.00 5.35 29.98
C ILE A 62 13.10 4.39 31.18
N PRO A 63 13.65 4.79 32.34
CA PRO A 63 13.58 3.98 33.57
C PRO A 63 12.14 3.94 34.13
N PRO A 64 11.76 2.95 34.96
CA PRO A 64 12.60 1.95 35.63
C PRO A 64 12.87 0.71 34.75
N TYR A 65 14.05 0.11 34.94
CA TYR A 65 14.47 -1.12 34.24
C TYR A 65 14.25 -2.39 35.05
N ASN A 66 14.08 -2.27 36.38
CA ASN A 66 14.02 -3.42 37.28
C ASN A 66 12.61 -4.02 37.42
N SER A 67 11.59 -3.38 36.85
CA SER A 67 10.21 -3.88 36.88
C SER A 67 9.86 -4.60 35.58
N ILE A 68 9.61 -5.91 35.67
CA ILE A 68 9.12 -6.73 34.56
C ILE A 68 7.82 -6.18 33.98
N GLY A 69 6.90 -5.70 34.83
CA GLY A 69 5.61 -5.18 34.41
C GLY A 69 5.73 -3.95 33.52
N PHE A 70 6.62 -3.02 33.90
CA PHE A 70 6.92 -1.85 33.07
C PHE A 70 7.57 -2.23 31.73
N TRP A 71 8.43 -3.25 31.71
CA TRP A 71 9.03 -3.74 30.48
C TRP A 71 8.00 -4.36 29.52
N LEU A 72 7.04 -5.12 30.04
CA LEU A 72 5.94 -5.66 29.22
C LEU A 72 5.11 -4.55 28.58
N ILE A 73 4.77 -3.52 29.34
CA ILE A 73 4.02 -2.35 28.82
C ILE A 73 4.82 -1.66 27.73
N LYS A 74 6.11 -1.36 27.97
CA LYS A 74 7.00 -0.75 26.96
C LYS A 74 7.10 -1.61 25.71
N ALA A 75 7.24 -2.92 25.85
CA ALA A 75 7.33 -3.84 24.72
C ALA A 75 6.08 -3.77 23.84
N VAL A 76 4.89 -3.73 24.43
CA VAL A 76 3.63 -3.57 23.68
C VAL A 76 3.65 -2.26 22.88
N PHE A 77 4.03 -1.14 23.50
CA PHE A 77 4.12 0.14 22.79
C PHE A 77 5.18 0.14 21.68
N ILE A 78 6.36 -0.41 21.94
CA ILE A 78 7.44 -0.54 20.95
C ILE A 78 6.95 -1.34 19.73
N VAL A 79 6.31 -2.47 19.97
CA VAL A 79 5.75 -3.32 18.91
C VAL A 79 4.70 -2.57 18.10
N LEU A 80 3.76 -1.88 18.75
CA LEU A 80 2.74 -1.08 18.06
C LEU A 80 3.35 0.04 17.20
N ILE A 81 4.34 0.76 17.74
CA ILE A 81 5.01 1.86 17.05
C ILE A 81 5.75 1.38 15.80
N ILE A 82 6.35 0.18 15.84
CA ILE A 82 7.05 -0.39 14.69
C ILE A 82 6.05 -0.96 13.66
N ILE A 83 4.99 -1.63 14.11
CA ILE A 83 4.03 -2.30 13.21
C ILE A 83 3.19 -1.30 12.42
N LEU A 84 2.72 -0.21 13.04
CA LEU A 84 1.86 0.78 12.39
C LEU A 84 2.41 1.33 11.05
N PRO A 85 3.65 1.83 10.95
CA PRO A 85 4.19 2.33 9.69
C PRO A 85 4.41 1.20 8.67
N VAL A 86 4.74 -0.02 9.12
CA VAL A 86 4.89 -1.18 8.22
C VAL A 86 3.57 -1.51 7.55
N ILE A 87 2.47 -1.55 8.32
CA ILE A 87 1.12 -1.74 7.80
C ILE A 87 0.75 -0.58 6.87
N TYR A 88 0.98 0.66 7.29
CA TYR A 88 0.62 1.84 6.49
C TYR A 88 1.27 1.85 5.10
N VAL A 89 2.53 1.40 4.99
CA VAL A 89 3.24 1.37 3.70
C VAL A 89 2.82 0.18 2.84
N ASN A 90 2.54 -0.98 3.45
CA ASN A 90 2.26 -2.21 2.71
C ASN A 90 0.78 -2.48 2.43
N TYR A 91 -0.12 -1.93 3.23
CA TYR A 91 -1.54 -2.22 3.14
C TYR A 91 -2.12 -1.71 1.82
N ARG A 92 -2.92 -2.57 1.18
CA ARG A 92 -3.60 -2.31 -0.09
C ARG A 92 -5.10 -2.25 0.17
N PRO A 93 -5.70 -1.05 0.30
CA PRO A 93 -7.10 -0.91 0.68
C PRO A 93 -8.09 -1.35 -0.42
N VAL A 94 -7.65 -1.45 -1.68
CA VAL A 94 -8.51 -1.75 -2.83
C VAL A 94 -8.18 -3.13 -3.40
N LYS A 95 -9.09 -4.10 -3.21
CA LYS A 95 -8.90 -5.54 -3.52
C LYS A 95 -8.49 -5.83 -4.98
N PHE A 96 -8.93 -5.02 -5.94
CA PHE A 96 -8.68 -5.23 -7.37
C PHE A 96 -7.59 -4.31 -7.95
N ARG A 97 -6.86 -3.59 -7.09
CA ARG A 97 -5.87 -2.58 -7.49
C ARG A 97 -4.62 -2.68 -6.61
N ASP A 98 -3.77 -3.64 -6.94
CA ASP A 98 -2.50 -3.90 -6.24
C ASP A 98 -1.51 -2.74 -6.32
N ASN A 99 -1.68 -1.80 -7.25
CA ASN A 99 -0.83 -0.63 -7.37
C ASN A 99 -1.14 0.47 -6.33
N ILE A 100 -2.37 0.54 -5.81
CA ILE A 100 -2.79 1.61 -4.90
C ILE A 100 -2.36 1.26 -3.48
N ARG A 101 -1.42 2.02 -2.91
CA ARG A 101 -0.99 1.87 -1.50
C ARG A 101 -1.95 2.64 -0.59
N ALA A 102 -2.03 2.25 0.68
CA ALA A 102 -2.83 2.98 1.68
C ALA A 102 -2.42 4.46 1.79
N LYS A 103 -1.12 4.76 1.68
CA LYS A 103 -0.61 6.15 1.68
C LYS A 103 -1.24 7.01 0.56
N ASP A 104 -1.37 6.44 -0.63
CA ASP A 104 -1.86 7.13 -1.82
C ASP A 104 -3.39 7.27 -1.73
N PHE A 105 -4.07 6.21 -1.30
CA PHE A 105 -5.50 6.20 -1.06
C PHE A 105 -5.92 7.25 -0.02
N ILE A 106 -5.25 7.30 1.12
CA ILE A 106 -5.56 8.26 2.18
C ILE A 106 -5.31 9.69 1.70
N LYS A 107 -4.19 9.94 1.01
CA LYS A 107 -3.89 11.26 0.45
C LYS A 107 -4.97 11.70 -0.53
N GLU A 108 -5.31 10.84 -1.49
CA GLU A 108 -6.33 11.15 -2.49
C GLU A 108 -7.72 11.34 -1.87
N PHE A 109 -8.07 10.54 -0.87
CA PHE A 109 -9.32 10.67 -0.13
C PHE A 109 -9.41 12.01 0.62
N LEU A 110 -8.35 12.41 1.31
CA LEU A 110 -8.29 13.71 2.00
C LEU A 110 -8.32 14.87 1.01
N ASP A 111 -7.60 14.78 -0.10
CA ASP A 111 -7.60 15.79 -1.15
C ASP A 111 -8.99 15.89 -1.81
N TYR A 112 -9.67 14.77 -2.02
CA TYR A 112 -11.03 14.73 -2.55
C TYR A 112 -12.03 15.43 -1.62
N GLN A 113 -11.93 15.22 -0.30
CA GLN A 113 -12.80 15.92 0.67
C GLN A 113 -12.60 17.44 0.64
N LYS A 114 -11.37 17.91 0.42
CA LYS A 114 -11.04 19.34 0.34
C LYS A 114 -11.50 20.00 -0.96
N LYS A 115 -11.71 19.22 -2.04
CA LYS A 115 -12.17 19.76 -3.33
C LYS A 115 -13.64 20.17 -3.25
N LYS A 116 -13.96 21.38 -3.71
CA LYS A 116 -15.35 21.77 -3.99
C LYS A 116 -15.87 20.86 -5.11
N LYS A 117 -16.85 20.00 -4.80
CA LYS A 117 -17.45 19.04 -5.73
C LYS A 117 -18.31 19.79 -6.77
N MET A 118 -17.66 20.52 -7.68
CA MET A 118 -18.32 21.37 -8.68
C MET A 118 -18.82 20.58 -9.90
N TYR A 119 -18.77 19.25 -9.87
CA TYR A 119 -19.12 18.39 -11.00
C TYR A 119 -20.62 18.44 -11.40
N PHE A 120 -21.46 19.18 -10.66
CA PHE A 120 -22.88 19.37 -10.96
C PHE A 120 -23.36 20.82 -10.78
N VAL A 121 -22.53 21.83 -11.07
CA VAL A 121 -23.07 23.18 -11.22
C VAL A 121 -23.87 23.19 -12.53
N LYS A 122 -25.21 23.11 -12.42
CA LYS A 122 -26.12 23.29 -13.57
C LYS A 122 -25.68 24.56 -14.29
N PRO A 123 -25.42 24.53 -15.62
CA PRO A 123 -25.04 25.72 -16.34
C PRO A 123 -26.12 26.78 -16.09
N LYS A 124 -25.70 27.97 -15.67
CA LYS A 124 -26.62 29.10 -15.46
C LYS A 124 -27.16 29.44 -16.85
N ASP A 125 -28.45 29.22 -17.09
CA ASP A 125 -29.10 29.52 -18.36
C ASP A 125 -28.79 30.98 -18.72
N LYS A 126 -27.88 31.15 -19.68
CA LYS A 126 -27.39 32.46 -20.14
C LYS A 126 -28.18 32.93 -21.37
N PHE A 127 -29.42 32.49 -21.49
CA PHE A 127 -30.38 32.99 -22.45
C PHE A 127 -31.31 33.94 -21.70
N LEU A 128 -31.30 35.23 -22.08
CA LEU A 128 -32.08 36.36 -21.54
C LEU A 128 -31.37 37.18 -20.44
N ASN A 129 -30.44 38.05 -20.87
CA ASN A 129 -30.28 39.42 -20.37
C ASN A 129 -29.80 40.29 -21.54
#